data_AF-A0A941AU93-F1
#
_entry.id   AF-A0A941AU93-F1
#
_cell.length_a   1.000
_cell.length_b   1.000
_cell.length_c   1.000
_cell.angle_alpha   90.00
_cell.angle_beta   90.00
_cell.angle_gamma   90.00
#
_symmetry.space_group_name_H-M   'P 1'
#
loop_
_entity.id
_entity.type
_entity.pdbx_description
1 polymer ?
#
loop_
_entity_poly.entity_id
_entity_poly.type
_entity_poly.pdbx_seq_one_letter_code
_entity_poly.pdbx_strand_id
1 'polypeptide(L)'
;MSFLIKPMLALSALGLALSLIAHLAAIAGIDLKLGNSIFALHIGIFVVWLPAVLLTVRMRRDTRNSAWGFGTMSWKQVLSGCPSWMTYLLYGLFAYVFFNFLLFMGHAESGASSDESPSAPQVVRGFSGHWLLFYYAAFAIAYSAFKKPELLGDAVCQAGHKALPSDKFCSECGSPVSIKKNS
;
A
#
# COMPACT_ATOMS: atom_id res chain seq x y z
N MET A 1 4.07 -15.07 -8.86
CA MET A 1 3.92 -13.92 -7.94
C MET A 1 3.80 -14.33 -6.47
N SER A 2 3.25 -15.50 -6.13
CA SER A 2 3.10 -15.94 -4.73
C SER A 2 4.41 -15.94 -3.92
N PHE A 3 5.55 -16.26 -4.56
CA PHE A 3 6.87 -16.21 -3.92
C PHE A 3 7.29 -14.79 -3.49
N LEU A 4 6.82 -13.74 -4.17
CA LEU A 4 7.15 -12.34 -3.87
C LEU A 4 6.28 -11.73 -2.77
N ILE A 5 5.13 -12.34 -2.44
CA ILE A 5 4.20 -11.78 -1.45
C ILE A 5 4.79 -11.87 -0.04
N LYS A 6 5.40 -13.00 0.31
CA LYS A 6 6.03 -13.22 1.63
C LYS A 6 7.18 -12.24 1.94
N PRO A 7 8.19 -12.04 1.07
CA PRO A 7 9.23 -11.05 1.33
C PRO A 7 8.67 -9.64 1.34
N MET A 8 7.70 -9.31 0.48
CA MET A 8 7.05 -8.00 0.49
C MET A 8 6.29 -7.75 1.80
N LEU A 9 5.58 -8.75 2.33
CA LEU A 9 4.94 -8.71 3.65
C LEU A 9 5.95 -8.42 4.76
N ALA A 10 7.06 -9.16 4.79
CA ALA A 10 8.10 -8.99 5.81
C ALA A 10 8.75 -7.60 5.73
N LEU A 11 9.12 -7.15 4.53
CA LEU A 11 9.74 -5.84 4.31
C LEU A 11 8.79 -4.68 4.64
N SER A 12 7.52 -4.78 4.24
CA SER A 12 6.52 -3.75 4.56
C SER A 12 6.21 -3.71 6.05
N ALA A 13 6.14 -4.86 6.74
CA ALA A 13 5.97 -4.92 8.19
C ALA A 13 7.18 -4.33 8.93
N LEU A 14 8.41 -4.63 8.49
CA LEU A 14 9.64 -4.07 9.06
C LEU A 14 9.70 -2.55 8.85
N GLY A 15 9.45 -2.09 7.63
CA GLY A 15 9.41 -0.65 7.32
C GLY A 15 8.29 0.07 8.08
N LEU A 16 7.14 -0.58 8.30
CA LEU A 16 6.07 -0.06 9.13
C LEU A 16 6.50 0.09 10.59
N ALA A 17 7.16 -0.91 11.16
CA ALA A 17 7.66 -0.86 12.54
C ALA A 17 8.70 0.25 12.72
N LEU A 18 9.67 0.35 11.80
CA LEU A 18 10.71 1.39 11.84
C LEU A 18 10.12 2.79 11.63
N SER A 19 9.17 2.95 10.71
CA SER A 19 8.49 4.24 10.49
C SER A 19 7.64 4.65 11.69
N LEU A 20 6.96 3.70 12.35
CA LEU A 20 6.23 3.97 13.59
C LEU A 20 7.16 4.43 14.72
N ILE A 21 8.30 3.76 14.91
CA ILE A 21 9.30 4.16 15.91
C ILE A 21 9.81 5.58 15.60
N ALA A 22 10.18 5.86 14.35
CA ALA A 22 10.63 7.18 13.93
C ALA A 22 9.57 8.26 14.16
N HIS A 23 8.31 7.93 13.88
CA HIS A 23 7.19 8.85 14.05
C HIS A 23 6.88 9.15 15.51
N LEU A 24 6.86 8.12 16.37
CA LEU A 24 6.65 8.29 17.81
C LEU A 24 7.80 9.06 18.46
N ALA A 25 9.04 8.78 18.08
CA ALA A 25 10.22 9.54 18.54
C ALA A 25 10.12 11.02 18.14
N ALA A 26 9.72 11.30 16.89
CA ALA A 26 9.53 12.66 16.40
C ALA A 26 8.40 13.40 17.14
N ILE A 27 7.29 12.73 17.46
CA ILE A 27 6.21 13.30 18.27
C ILE A 27 6.69 13.59 19.70
N ALA A 28 7.53 12.72 20.26
CA ALA A 28 8.13 12.92 21.58
C ALA A 28 9.25 13.97 21.61
N GLY A 29 9.62 14.56 20.46
CA GLY A 29 10.74 15.51 20.35
C GLY A 29 12.12 14.86 20.52
N ILE A 30 12.20 13.53 20.40
CA ILE A 30 13.45 12.77 20.54
C ILE A 30 14.17 12.72 19.18
N ASP A 31 15.37 13.28 19.13
CA ASP A 31 16.27 13.10 17.98
C ASP A 31 16.91 11.69 18.05
N LEU A 32 16.64 10.88 17.04
CA LEU A 32 17.19 9.54 16.92
C LEU A 32 18.69 9.52 16.55
N LYS A 33 19.30 10.68 16.30
CA LYS A 33 20.73 10.85 15.94
C LYS A 33 21.17 9.99 14.75
N LEU A 34 20.23 9.63 13.88
CA LEU A 34 20.46 8.85 12.67
C LEU A 34 20.95 9.72 11.50
N GLY A 35 20.95 11.06 11.64
CA GLY A 35 21.29 12.00 10.58
C GLY A 35 20.51 11.70 9.29
N ASN A 36 21.19 11.74 8.14
CA ASN A 36 20.57 11.48 6.84
C ASN A 36 20.11 10.03 6.65
N SER A 37 20.63 9.07 7.43
CA SER A 37 20.26 7.67 7.29
C SER A 37 18.78 7.41 7.60
N ILE A 38 18.11 8.30 8.34
CA ILE A 38 16.67 8.18 8.59
C ILE A 38 15.84 8.24 7.31
N PHE A 39 16.33 8.94 6.27
CA PHE A 39 15.70 9.01 4.95
C PHE A 39 15.84 7.72 4.14
N ALA A 40 16.63 6.74 4.59
CA ALA A 40 16.60 5.39 4.02
C ALA A 40 15.18 4.78 4.11
N LEU A 41 14.39 5.13 5.12
CA LEU A 41 12.97 4.76 5.20
C LEU A 41 12.15 5.37 4.07
N HIS A 42 12.49 6.58 3.63
CA HIS A 42 11.83 7.20 2.48
C HIS A 42 12.15 6.46 1.18
N ILE A 43 13.43 6.13 0.96
CA ILE A 43 13.85 5.35 -0.21
C ILE A 43 13.23 3.93 -0.18
N GLY A 44 13.16 3.33 1.00
CA GLY A 44 12.58 2.01 1.21
C GLY A 44 11.10 1.91 0.86
N ILE A 45 10.36 3.03 0.85
CA ILE A 45 8.97 3.06 0.36
C ILE A 45 8.93 2.59 -1.09
N PHE A 46 9.81 3.08 -1.96
CA PHE A 46 9.78 2.73 -3.38
C PHE A 46 10.01 1.23 -3.60
N VAL A 47 10.82 0.60 -2.75
CA VAL A 47 11.10 -0.85 -2.79
C VAL A 47 9.83 -1.67 -2.52
N VAL A 48 8.98 -1.26 -1.58
CA VAL A 48 7.74 -1.98 -1.25
C VAL A 48 6.52 -1.50 -2.05
N TRP A 49 6.51 -0.22 -2.44
CA TRP A 49 5.39 0.44 -3.08
C TRP A 49 5.25 0.01 -4.54
N LEU A 50 6.35 -0.07 -5.29
CA LEU A 50 6.30 -0.49 -6.69
C LEU A 50 5.69 -1.91 -6.83
N PRO A 51 6.15 -2.94 -6.09
CA PRO A 51 5.50 -4.25 -6.11
C PRO A 51 4.04 -4.22 -5.61
N ALA A 52 3.72 -3.39 -4.61
CA ALA A 52 2.34 -3.25 -4.13
C ALA A 52 1.42 -2.69 -5.22
N VAL A 53 1.86 -1.67 -5.96
CA VAL A 53 1.10 -1.13 -7.10
C VAL A 53 0.91 -2.19 -8.16
N LEU A 54 1.96 -2.94 -8.54
CA LEU A 54 1.85 -4.04 -9.50
C LEU A 54 0.87 -5.13 -9.03
N LEU A 55 0.82 -5.44 -7.74
CA LEU A 55 -0.16 -6.35 -7.16
C LEU A 55 -1.58 -5.79 -7.28
N THR A 56 -1.81 -4.51 -7.01
CA THR A 56 -3.16 -3.93 -7.18
C THR A 56 -3.60 -3.97 -8.65
N VAL A 57 -2.71 -3.70 -9.60
CA VAL A 57 -3.00 -3.83 -11.04
C VAL A 57 -3.37 -5.27 -11.41
N ARG A 58 -2.65 -6.26 -10.86
CA ARG A 58 -2.95 -7.68 -11.06
C ARG A 58 -4.31 -8.07 -10.49
N MET A 59 -4.66 -7.58 -9.30
CA MET A 59 -5.96 -7.81 -8.65
C MET A 59 -7.13 -7.13 -9.37
N ARG A 60 -6.84 -6.10 -10.18
CA ARG A 60 -7.82 -5.25 -10.88
C ARG A 60 -8.18 -5.69 -12.28
N ARG A 61 -7.79 -6.89 -12.73
CA ARG A 61 -8.19 -7.42 -14.04
C ARG A 61 -9.70 -7.57 -14.26
N ASP A 62 -10.48 -7.21 -13.25
CA ASP A 62 -11.92 -7.33 -13.16
C ASP A 62 -12.73 -6.17 -13.77
N THR A 63 -12.12 -5.05 -14.18
CA THR A 63 -12.87 -3.92 -14.75
C THR A 63 -12.84 -3.93 -16.28
N ARG A 64 -13.93 -4.43 -16.88
CA ARG A 64 -14.30 -4.34 -18.30
C ARG A 64 -14.31 -2.89 -18.87
N ASN A 65 -14.17 -1.87 -18.01
CA ASN A 65 -14.10 -0.44 -18.36
C ASN A 65 -12.96 0.30 -17.65
N SER A 66 -11.72 0.15 -18.13
CA SER A 66 -10.75 1.27 -18.20
C SER A 66 -9.49 0.77 -18.93
N ALA A 67 -9.51 0.83 -20.26
CA ALA A 67 -8.34 0.54 -21.09
C ALA A 67 -7.19 1.52 -20.84
N TRP A 68 -7.47 2.70 -20.31
CA TRP A 68 -6.49 3.70 -19.89
C TRP A 68 -7.25 4.79 -19.13
N GLY A 69 -6.85 5.14 -17.91
CA GLY A 69 -7.45 6.27 -17.17
C GLY A 69 -8.21 5.86 -15.91
N PHE A 70 -7.86 6.52 -14.79
CA PHE A 70 -8.65 6.90 -13.61
C PHE A 70 -9.95 6.14 -13.24
N GLY A 71 -10.10 4.87 -13.59
CA GLY A 71 -11.19 4.02 -13.14
C GLY A 71 -11.09 3.89 -11.62
N THR A 72 -12.21 4.17 -10.93
CA THR A 72 -12.29 4.23 -9.46
C THR A 72 -11.67 2.98 -8.87
N MET A 73 -10.49 3.12 -8.24
CA MET A 73 -9.83 2.02 -7.54
C MET A 73 -10.77 1.56 -6.42
N SER A 74 -11.41 0.40 -6.59
CA SER A 74 -12.20 -0.20 -5.53
C SER A 74 -11.25 -0.74 -4.47
N TRP A 75 -10.87 0.12 -3.52
CA TRP A 75 -10.09 -0.24 -2.36
C TRP A 75 -10.74 -1.39 -1.58
N LYS A 76 -12.07 -1.52 -1.64
CA LYS A 76 -12.82 -2.65 -1.11
C LYS A 76 -12.45 -3.99 -1.75
N GLN A 77 -12.21 -4.02 -3.06
CA GLN A 77 -11.77 -5.23 -3.78
C GLN A 77 -10.32 -5.57 -3.43
N VAL A 78 -9.43 -4.58 -3.53
CA VAL A 78 -7.99 -4.73 -3.24
C VAL A 78 -7.77 -5.22 -1.80
N LEU A 79 -8.53 -4.70 -0.85
CA LEU A 79 -8.42 -5.02 0.58
C LEU A 79 -9.42 -6.08 1.04
N SER A 80 -10.06 -6.81 0.12
CA SER A 80 -11.09 -7.79 0.47
C SER A 80 -10.57 -9.00 1.27
N GLY A 81 -9.25 -9.24 1.27
CA GLY A 81 -8.59 -10.24 2.11
C GLY A 81 -8.20 -9.73 3.50
N CYS A 82 -8.33 -8.42 3.76
CA CYS A 82 -8.03 -7.82 5.05
C CYS A 82 -9.26 -7.84 5.98
N PRO A 83 -9.05 -7.94 7.30
CA PRO A 83 -10.11 -7.70 8.28
C PRO A 83 -10.51 -6.22 8.29
N SER A 84 -11.76 -5.91 8.65
CA SER A 84 -12.29 -4.54 8.58
C SER A 84 -11.49 -3.51 9.39
N TRP A 85 -10.95 -3.89 10.56
CA TRP A 85 -10.11 -2.99 11.37
C TRP A 85 -8.88 -2.50 10.60
N MET A 86 -8.30 -3.36 9.76
CA MET A 86 -7.12 -3.05 8.97
C MET A 86 -7.45 -2.07 7.86
N THR A 87 -8.62 -2.22 7.24
CA THR A 87 -9.14 -1.28 6.25
C THR A 87 -9.46 0.08 6.87
N TYR A 88 -10.13 0.11 8.03
CA TYR A 88 -10.42 1.37 8.73
C TYR A 88 -9.14 2.08 9.18
N LEU A 89 -8.14 1.35 9.65
CA LEU A 89 -6.84 1.92 9.99
C LEU A 89 -6.14 2.55 8.78
N LEU A 90 -6.27 1.98 7.56
CA LEU A 90 -5.74 2.61 6.35
C LEU A 90 -6.37 3.99 6.11
N TYR A 91 -7.71 4.07 6.21
CA TYR A 91 -8.43 5.32 6.03
C TYR A 91 -8.10 6.34 7.13
N GLY A 92 -7.97 5.88 8.38
CA GLY A 92 -7.55 6.70 9.50
C GLY A 92 -6.14 7.26 9.31
N LEU A 93 -5.18 6.42 8.90
CA LEU A 93 -3.81 6.84 8.59
C LEU A 93 -3.76 7.82 7.42
N PHE A 94 -4.56 7.59 6.36
CA PHE A 94 -4.63 8.51 5.24
C PHE A 94 -5.11 9.89 5.68
N ALA A 95 -6.20 9.97 6.45
CA ALA A 95 -6.69 11.23 6.99
C ALA A 95 -5.64 11.89 7.89
N TYR A 96 -5.03 11.13 8.80
CA TYR A 96 -3.97 11.61 9.69
C TYR A 96 -2.80 12.24 8.92
N VAL A 97 -2.25 11.53 7.93
CA VAL A 97 -1.11 12.00 7.14
C VAL A 97 -1.49 13.22 6.30
N PHE A 98 -2.69 13.23 5.73
CA PHE A 98 -3.19 14.38 4.99
C PHE A 98 -3.22 15.65 5.85
N PHE A 99 -3.78 15.57 7.07
CA PHE A 99 -3.76 16.70 7.99
C PHE A 99 -2.35 17.05 8.48
N ASN A 100 -1.51 16.06 8.81
CA ASN A 100 -0.13 16.30 9.20
C ASN A 100 0.68 17.00 8.09
N PHE A 101 0.43 16.66 6.82
CA PHE A 101 1.03 17.30 5.65
C PHE A 101 0.58 18.75 5.49
N LEU A 102 -0.72 19.04 5.65
CA LEU A 102 -1.24 20.41 5.62
C LEU A 102 -0.64 21.28 6.73
N LEU A 103 -0.52 20.73 7.95
CA LEU A 103 0.14 21.42 9.06
C LEU A 103 1.62 21.67 8.76
N PHE A 104 2.33 20.67 8.21
CA PHE A 104 3.74 20.82 7.84
C PHE A 104 3.96 21.90 6.78
N MET A 105 3.13 21.96 5.73
CA MET A 105 3.22 23.02 4.71
C MET A 105 2.98 24.42 5.30
N GLY A 106 1.98 24.56 6.18
CA GLY A 106 1.71 25.84 6.84
C GLY A 106 2.86 26.35 7.72
N HIS A 107 3.62 25.44 8.35
CA HIS A 107 4.80 25.81 9.13
C HIS A 107 6.03 26.09 8.27
N ALA A 108 6.19 25.38 7.14
CA ALA A 108 7.34 25.52 6.24
C ALA A 108 7.44 26.91 5.59
N GLU A 109 6.31 27.57 5.31
CA GLU A 109 6.28 28.94 4.76
C GLU A 109 6.67 30.02 5.79
N SER A 110 6.61 29.70 7.09
CA SER A 110 6.71 30.69 8.17
C SER A 110 8.08 30.80 8.85
N GLY A 111 9.07 29.96 8.50
CA GLY A 111 10.36 30.03 9.20
C GLY A 111 11.39 28.95 8.88
N ALA A 112 11.56 28.55 7.62
CA ALA A 112 12.65 27.64 7.25
C ALA A 112 14.02 28.35 7.37
N SER A 113 14.60 28.36 8.58
CA SER A 113 16.02 28.61 8.75
C SER A 113 16.79 27.43 8.15
N SER A 114 17.66 27.71 7.20
CA SER A 114 18.48 26.74 6.46
C SER A 114 19.46 25.89 7.29
N ASP A 115 19.45 26.04 8.62
CA ASP A 115 20.36 25.36 9.56
C ASP A 115 19.74 24.18 10.33
N GLU A 116 18.47 23.83 10.09
CA GLU A 116 17.87 22.67 10.76
C GLU A 116 18.46 21.35 10.27
N SER A 117 18.92 20.53 11.22
CA SER A 117 19.42 19.17 10.95
C SER A 117 18.39 18.35 10.18
N PRO A 118 18.78 17.52 9.20
CA PRO A 118 17.87 16.60 8.50
C PRO A 118 17.17 15.60 9.43
N SER A 119 17.73 15.33 10.62
CA SER A 119 17.12 14.50 11.66
C SER A 119 16.30 15.27 12.69
N ALA A 120 16.09 16.58 12.48
CA ALA A 120 15.28 17.40 13.38
C ALA A 120 13.89 16.78 13.54
N PRO A 121 13.38 16.67 14.79
CA PRO A 121 12.08 16.04 15.05
C PRO A 121 10.94 16.60 14.22
N GLN A 122 10.97 17.89 13.88
CA GLN A 122 9.98 18.60 13.06
C GLN A 122 9.98 18.08 11.62
N VAL A 123 11.16 17.98 11.00
CA VAL A 123 11.35 17.43 9.66
C VAL A 123 10.93 15.96 9.62
N VAL A 124 11.43 15.17 10.58
CA VAL A 124 11.11 13.74 10.67
C VAL A 124 9.61 13.56 10.88
N ARG A 125 8.93 14.37 11.69
CA ARG A 125 7.47 14.30 11.89
C ARG A 125 6.68 14.54 10.60
N GLY A 126 7.11 15.49 9.77
CA GLY A 126 6.47 15.76 8.46
C GLY A 126 6.55 14.56 7.52
N PHE A 127 7.74 13.96 7.38
CA PHE A 127 7.99 12.86 6.45
C PHE A 127 7.54 11.49 6.98
N SER A 128 7.74 11.21 8.26
CA SER A 128 7.47 9.88 8.86
C SER A 128 6.00 9.49 8.81
N GLY A 129 5.07 10.45 8.81
CA GLY A 129 3.65 10.17 8.56
C GLY A 129 3.44 9.50 7.21
N HIS A 130 4.07 10.02 6.15
CA HIS A 130 3.99 9.43 4.81
C HIS A 130 4.58 8.03 4.79
N TRP A 131 5.72 7.83 5.46
CA TRP A 131 6.35 6.50 5.54
C TRP A 131 5.38 5.50 6.17
N LEU A 132 4.74 5.87 7.28
CA LEU A 132 3.75 5.05 7.97
C LEU A 132 2.60 4.64 7.04
N LEU A 133 2.02 5.60 6.31
CA LEU A 133 0.92 5.34 5.38
C LEU A 133 1.35 4.39 4.25
N PHE A 134 2.46 4.65 3.58
CA PHE A 134 2.90 3.85 2.43
C PHE A 134 3.30 2.43 2.83
N TYR A 135 4.05 2.28 3.93
CA TYR A 135 4.40 0.94 4.44
C TYR A 135 3.15 0.17 4.88
N TYR A 136 2.21 0.84 5.56
CA TYR A 136 0.95 0.23 5.98
C TYR A 136 0.09 -0.20 4.78
N ALA A 137 -0.06 0.67 3.78
CA ALA A 137 -0.81 0.36 2.56
C ALA A 137 -0.18 -0.81 1.80
N ALA A 138 1.15 -0.83 1.63
CA ALA A 138 1.86 -1.94 1.01
C ALA A 138 1.65 -3.25 1.79
N PHE A 139 1.73 -3.20 3.12
CA PHE A 139 1.45 -4.35 3.99
C PHE A 139 0.02 -4.86 3.84
N ALA A 140 -0.97 -3.96 3.82
CA ALA A 140 -2.38 -4.31 3.65
C ALA A 140 -2.67 -4.96 2.29
N ILE A 141 -2.10 -4.43 1.21
CA ILE A 141 -2.23 -5.01 -0.14
C ILE A 141 -1.60 -6.41 -0.16
N ALA A 142 -0.38 -6.56 0.38
CA ALA A 142 0.32 -7.84 0.46
C ALA A 142 -0.48 -8.88 1.27
N TYR A 143 -1.02 -8.45 2.40
CA TYR A 143 -1.79 -9.30 3.31
C TYR A 143 -3.08 -9.77 2.66
N SER A 144 -3.79 -8.88 1.98
CA SER A 144 -4.99 -9.22 1.21
C SER A 144 -4.68 -10.29 0.15
N ALA A 145 -3.60 -10.10 -0.61
CA ALA A 145 -3.13 -11.06 -1.61
C ALA A 145 -2.77 -12.42 -0.99
N PHE A 146 -2.14 -12.41 0.18
CA PHE A 146 -1.72 -13.61 0.89
C PHE A 146 -2.92 -14.40 1.44
N LYS A 147 -3.93 -13.70 1.99
CA LYS A 147 -5.15 -14.33 2.52
C LYS A 147 -6.11 -14.79 1.45
N LYS A 148 -6.18 -14.07 0.32
CA LYS A 148 -7.02 -14.40 -0.83
C LYS A 148 -6.16 -14.51 -2.10
N PRO A 149 -5.41 -15.61 -2.27
CA PRO A 149 -4.57 -15.81 -3.46
C PRO A 149 -5.40 -15.89 -4.76
N GLU A 150 -6.70 -16.19 -4.64
CA GLU A 150 -7.68 -16.16 -5.73
C GLU A 150 -7.77 -14.78 -6.41
N LEU A 151 -7.44 -13.69 -5.69
CA LEU A 151 -7.34 -12.34 -6.26
C LEU A 151 -6.23 -12.21 -7.32
N LEU A 152 -5.29 -13.16 -7.37
CA LEU A 152 -4.19 -13.20 -8.34
C LEU A 152 -4.36 -14.31 -9.38
N GLY A 153 -5.40 -15.15 -9.23
CA GLY A 153 -5.69 -16.28 -10.10
C GLY A 153 -6.17 -15.81 -11.48
N ASP A 154 -5.89 -16.62 -12.49
CA ASP A 154 -6.51 -16.42 -13.80
C ASP A 154 -7.90 -17.07 -13.76
N ALA A 155 -8.93 -16.28 -14.08
CA ALA A 155 -10.28 -16.80 -14.19
C ALA A 155 -10.44 -17.45 -15.57
N VAL A 156 -10.84 -18.72 -15.56
CA VAL A 156 -11.03 -19.51 -16.77
C VAL A 156 -12.35 -20.26 -16.68
N CYS A 157 -13.06 -20.37 -17.79
CA CYS A 157 -14.23 -21.21 -17.84
C CYS A 157 -13.83 -22.69 -17.93
N GLN A 158 -14.77 -23.60 -17.70
CA GLN A 158 -14.52 -25.04 -17.80
C GLN A 158 -14.04 -25.48 -19.19
N ALA A 159 -14.40 -24.74 -20.25
CA ALA A 159 -13.93 -24.96 -21.61
C ALA A 159 -12.54 -24.37 -21.89
N GLY A 160 -11.93 -23.67 -20.93
CA GLY A 160 -10.57 -23.11 -21.03
C GLY A 160 -10.48 -21.68 -21.56
N HIS A 161 -11.59 -21.02 -21.88
CA HIS A 161 -11.58 -19.60 -22.27
C HIS A 161 -11.20 -18.72 -21.08
N LYS A 162 -10.49 -17.63 -21.35
CA LYS A 162 -10.24 -16.58 -20.35
C LYS A 162 -11.56 -15.91 -20.01
N ALA A 163 -11.84 -15.80 -18.72
CA ALA A 163 -13.00 -15.10 -18.19
C ALA A 163 -12.55 -14.03 -17.20
N LEU A 164 -13.45 -13.14 -16.80
CA LEU A 164 -13.18 -12.22 -15.70
C LEU A 164 -13.43 -12.94 -14.36
N PRO A 165 -12.65 -12.63 -13.30
CA PRO A 165 -12.90 -13.19 -11.98
C PRO A 165 -14.29 -12.90 -11.40
N SER A 166 -14.94 -11.81 -11.82
CA SER A 166 -16.33 -11.50 -11.46
C SER A 166 -17.39 -12.16 -12.35
N ASP A 167 -17.02 -12.72 -13.50
CA ASP A 167 -17.98 -13.36 -14.39
C ASP A 167 -18.50 -14.66 -13.74
N LYS A 168 -19.82 -14.83 -13.67
CA LYS A 168 -20.41 -16.12 -13.29
C LYS A 168 -20.37 -17.12 -14.45
N PHE A 169 -20.49 -16.62 -15.68
CA PHE A 169 -20.53 -17.40 -16.91
C PHE A 169 -19.62 -16.77 -17.97
N CYS A 170 -18.98 -17.61 -18.77
CA CYS A 170 -18.10 -17.20 -19.85
C CYS A 170 -18.87 -16.47 -20.95
N SER A 171 -18.35 -15.33 -21.41
CA SER A 171 -18.95 -14.59 -22.53
C SER A 171 -18.83 -15.29 -23.88
N GLU A 172 -17.89 -16.22 -24.04
CA GLU A 172 -17.67 -16.94 -25.31
C GLU A 172 -18.53 -18.21 -25.41
N CYS A 173 -18.63 -18.99 -24.33
CA CYS A 173 -19.30 -20.30 -24.38
C CYS A 173 -20.44 -20.50 -23.38
N GLY A 174 -20.72 -19.52 -22.52
CA GLY A 174 -21.76 -19.62 -21.49
C GLY A 174 -21.46 -20.59 -20.34
N SER A 175 -20.34 -21.31 -20.36
CA SER A 175 -19.96 -22.24 -19.27
C SER A 175 -19.63 -21.47 -17.98
N PRO A 176 -19.86 -22.07 -16.80
CA PRO A 176 -19.52 -21.44 -15.52
C PRO A 176 -18.01 -21.16 -15.43
N VAL A 177 -17.67 -20.03 -14.82
CA VAL A 177 -16.29 -19.60 -14.60
C VAL A 177 -15.76 -20.19 -13.29
N SER A 178 -14.51 -20.64 -13.32
CA SER A 178 -13.78 -21.11 -12.15
C SER A 178 -12.46 -20.36 -12.01
N ILE A 179 -12.10 -19.98 -10.79
CA ILE A 179 -10.81 -19.36 -10.53
C ILE A 179 -9.79 -20.48 -10.40
N LYS A 180 -8.83 -20.54 -11.33
CA LYS A 180 -7.73 -21.50 -11.22
C LYS A 180 -6.83 -21.05 -10.08
N LYS A 181 -6.77 -21.84 -9.01
CA LYS A 181 -5.78 -21.62 -7.95
C LYS A 181 -4.40 -21.88 -8.56
N ASN A 182 -3.57 -20.84 -8.64
CA ASN A 182 -2.17 -21.00 -9.00
C ASN A 182 -1.49 -21.73 -7.84
N SER A 183 -1.36 -23.05 -7.96
CA SER A 183 -0.55 -23.91 -7.08
C SER A 183 0.91 -23.51 -7.15
#